data_AF-A0A2M9P9D7-F1
#
_entry.id   AF-A0A2M9P9D7-F1
#
_cell.length_a   1.000
_cell.length_b   1.000
_cell.length_c   1.000
_cell.angle_alpha   90.00
_cell.angle_beta   90.00
_cell.angle_gamma   90.00
#
_symmetry.space_group_name_H-M   'P 1'
#
loop_
_entity.id
_entity.type
_entity.pdbx_description
1 polymer ?
#
loop_
_entity_poly.entity_id
_entity_poly.type
_entity_poly.pdbx_seq_one_letter_code
_entity_poly.pdbx_strand_id
1 'polypeptide(L)'
;MTLWRYLLTCFLKSLVAVQTVIAIVVLLAAGVENLRRFSEASAREVAAVTLLQAPEVLYQAFPLVLMLSSLVTFLRLARASELVVMRAAGVSALRLIAVPGFA
;
A
#
# COMPACT_ATOMS: atom_id res chain seq x y z
N MET A 1 -14.19 -7.98 -19.49
CA MET A 1 -12.82 -7.46 -19.24
C MET A 1 -12.79 -6.10 -18.53
N THR A 2 -13.84 -5.27 -18.60
CA THR A 2 -13.87 -3.94 -17.96
C THR A 2 -13.89 -3.99 -16.43
N LEU A 3 -14.66 -4.92 -15.83
CA LEU A 3 -14.75 -5.10 -14.37
C LEU A 3 -13.39 -5.35 -13.71
N TRP A 4 -12.58 -6.26 -14.27
CA TRP A 4 -11.28 -6.62 -13.70
C TRP A 4 -10.27 -5.48 -13.78
N ARG A 5 -10.26 -4.73 -14.88
CA ARG A 5 -9.44 -3.51 -15.00
C ARG A 5 -9.85 -2.46 -13.98
N TYR A 6 -11.15 -2.30 -13.75
CA TYR A 6 -11.67 -1.39 -12.71
C TYR A 6 -11.23 -1.82 -11.31
N LEU A 7 -11.40 -3.10 -10.96
CA LEU A 7 -11.00 -3.63 -9.66
C LEU A 7 -9.48 -3.51 -9.45
N LEU A 8 -8.68 -3.83 -10.47
CA LEU A 8 -7.23 -3.65 -10.45
C LEU A 8 -6.85 -2.19 -10.22
N THR A 9 -7.48 -1.25 -10.93
CA THR A 9 -7.20 0.19 -10.78
C THR A 9 -7.60 0.69 -9.40
N CYS A 10 -8.72 0.19 -8.84
CA CYS A 10 -9.12 0.46 -7.47
C CYS A 10 -8.06 -0.01 -6.48
N PHE A 11 -7.63 -1.26 -6.62
CA PHE A 11 -6.60 -1.86 -5.77
C PHE A 11 -5.28 -1.11 -5.87
N LEU A 12 -4.79 -0.82 -7.08
CA LEU A 12 -3.55 -0.09 -7.30
C LEU A 12 -3.59 1.33 -6.69
N LYS A 13 -4.73 2.02 -6.78
CA LYS A 13 -4.91 3.32 -6.11
C LYS A 13 -4.81 3.19 -4.59
N SER A 14 -5.47 2.18 -4.00
CA SER A 14 -5.36 1.90 -2.57
C SER A 14 -3.96 1.42 -2.16
N LEU A 15 -3.26 0.69 -3.03
CA LEU A 15 -1.89 0.25 -2.83
C LEU A 15 -0.93 1.42 -2.73
N VAL A 16 -0.95 2.31 -3.74
CA VAL A 16 -0.12 3.51 -3.76
C VAL A 16 -0.44 4.40 -2.56
N ALA A 17 -1.72 4.60 -2.22
CA ALA A 17 -2.11 5.41 -1.08
C ALA A 17 -1.56 4.87 0.25
N VAL A 18 -1.77 3.58 0.54
CA VAL A 18 -1.28 2.96 1.78
C VAL A 18 0.26 2.90 1.81
N GLN A 19 0.90 2.53 0.70
CA GLN A 19 2.36 2.51 0.57
C GLN A 19 2.94 3.90 0.84
N THR A 20 2.29 4.96 0.36
CA THR A 20 2.73 6.35 0.59
C THR A 20 2.66 6.72 2.07
N VAL A 21 1.56 6.36 2.74
CA VAL A 21 1.40 6.61 4.19
C VAL A 21 2.48 5.86 4.98
N ILE A 22 2.71 4.58 4.69
CA ILE A 22 3.76 3.79 5.34
C ILE A 22 5.15 4.35 5.04
N ALA A 23 5.42 4.75 3.79
CA ALA A 23 6.69 5.37 3.42
C ALA A 23 6.97 6.66 4.20
N ILE A 24 5.97 7.53 4.36
CA ILE A 24 6.11 8.75 5.16
C ILE A 24 6.46 8.40 6.61
N VAL A 25 5.73 7.46 7.23
CA VAL A 25 5.99 7.06 8.62
C VAL A 25 7.40 6.48 8.78
N VAL A 26 7.82 5.59 7.86
CA VAL A 26 9.15 4.97 7.87
C VAL A 26 10.25 6.02 7.70
N LEU A 27 10.10 6.94 6.73
CA LEU A 27 11.10 7.97 6.47
C LEU A 27 11.25 8.94 7.64
N LEU A 28 10.14 9.32 8.28
CA LEU A 28 10.19 10.16 9.48
C LEU A 28 10.86 9.43 10.65
N ALA A 29 10.46 8.19 10.92
CA ALA A 29 11.03 7.39 12.01
C ALA A 29 12.54 7.14 11.80
N ALA A 30 12.93 6.68 10.61
CA ALA A 30 14.32 6.42 10.27
C ALA A 30 15.16 7.71 10.23
N GLY A 31 14.60 8.81 9.75
CA GLY A 31 15.25 10.12 9.74
C GLY A 31 15.54 10.62 11.15
N VAL A 32 14.56 10.52 12.07
CA VAL A 32 14.74 10.90 13.47
C VAL A 32 15.79 10.03 14.16
N GLU A 33 15.76 8.71 13.93
CA GLU A 33 16.75 7.79 14.51
C GLU A 33 18.16 8.08 13.99
N ASN A 34 18.31 8.31 12.68
CA ASN A 34 19.60 8.63 12.08
C ASN A 34 20.15 10.00 12.54
N LEU A 35 19.30 11.01 12.71
CA LEU A 35 19.72 12.29 13.30
C LEU A 35 20.24 12.13 14.73
N ARG A 36 19.61 11.26 15.52
CA ARG A 36 20.06 10.95 16.88
C ARG A 36 21.36 10.16 16.88
N ARG A 37 21.53 9.24 15.92
CA ARG A 37 22.70 8.35 15.82
C ARG A 37 23.95 9.05 15.27
N PHE A 38 23.78 10.03 14.38
CA PHE A 38 24.86 10.76 13.73
C PHE A 38 24.81 12.24 14.11
N SER A 39 25.08 12.54 15.39
CA SER A 39 24.98 13.91 15.94
C SER A 39 25.96 14.92 15.32
N GLU A 40 27.04 14.47 14.70
CA GLU A 40 28.05 15.32 14.04
C GLU A 40 27.87 15.39 12.51
N ALA A 41 26.98 14.57 11.93
CA ALA A 41 26.77 14.54 10.48
C ALA A 41 25.81 15.65 10.03
N SER A 42 25.97 16.11 8.79
CA SER A 42 25.07 17.09 8.21
C SER A 42 23.69 16.48 7.92
N ALA A 43 22.65 17.32 7.97
CA ALA A 43 21.27 16.90 7.68
C ALA A 43 21.12 16.25 6.28
N ARG A 44 21.97 16.65 5.32
CA ARG A 44 21.98 16.10 3.96
C ARG A 44 22.55 14.68 3.92
N GLU A 45 23.61 14.40 4.68
CA GLU A 45 24.19 13.06 4.80
C GLU A 45 23.19 12.12 5.48
N VAL A 46 22.55 12.58 6.55
CA VAL A 46 21.51 11.81 7.26
C VAL A 46 20.33 11.51 6.34
N ALA A 47 19.88 12.48 5.53
CA ALA A 47 18.82 12.25 4.54
C ALA A 47 19.23 11.23 3.47
N ALA A 48 20.47 11.29 2.98
CA ALA A 48 20.98 10.34 1.98
C ALA A 48 21.01 8.91 2.53
N VAL A 49 21.51 8.72 3.75
CA VAL A 49 21.55 7.42 4.43
C VAL A 49 20.13 6.89 4.68
N THR A 50 19.23 7.76 5.15
CA THR A 50 17.83 7.39 5.42
C THR A 50 17.12 6.93 4.14
N LEU A 51 17.31 7.63 3.02
CA LEU A 51 16.75 7.24 1.72
C LEU A 51 17.32 5.92 1.20
N LEU A 52 18.56 5.57 1.55
CA LEU A 52 19.17 4.30 1.17
C LEU A 52 18.64 3.12 2.00
N GLN A 53 18.31 3.35 3.27
CA GLN A 53 17.78 2.33 4.20
C GLN A 53 16.27 2.13 4.04
N ALA A 54 15.53 3.18 3.66
CA ALA A 54 14.07 3.13 3.57
C ALA A 54 13.52 2.00 2.67
N PRO A 55 14.10 1.66 1.49
CA PRO A 55 13.60 0.59 0.65
C PRO A 55 13.56 -0.77 1.34
N GLU A 56 14.55 -1.08 2.18
CA GLU A 56 14.61 -2.36 2.90
C GLU A 56 13.45 -2.47 3.90
N VAL A 57 13.24 -1.43 4.71
CA VAL A 57 12.13 -1.37 5.68
C VAL A 57 10.79 -1.41 4.97
N LEU A 58 10.65 -0.69 3.86
CA LEU A 58 9.42 -0.69 3.07
C LEU A 58 9.14 -2.05 2.44
N TYR A 59 10.17 -2.78 2.01
CA TYR A 59 10.02 -4.13 1.48
C TYR A 59 9.57 -5.12 2.57
N GLN A 60 10.12 -5.01 3.78
CA GLN A 60 9.68 -5.80 4.93
C GLN A 60 8.22 -5.50 5.32
N ALA A 61 7.79 -4.24 5.19
CA ALA A 61 6.41 -3.82 5.45
C ALA A 61 5.44 -4.13 4.30
N PHE A 62 5.92 -4.52 3.12
CA PHE A 62 5.11 -4.70 1.92
C PHE A 62 3.96 -5.72 2.07
N PRO A 63 4.12 -6.88 2.75
CA PRO A 63 3.00 -7.80 2.98
C PRO A 63 1.86 -7.17 3.79
N LEU A 64 2.19 -6.33 4.76
CA LEU A 64 1.19 -5.57 5.53
C LEU A 64 0.50 -4.53 4.66
N VAL A 65 1.25 -3.81 3.83
CA VAL A 65 0.70 -2.86 2.86
C VAL A 65 -0.30 -3.55 1.94
N LEU A 66 0.04 -4.72 1.38
CA LEU A 66 -0.87 -5.51 0.53
C LEU A 66 -2.18 -5.86 1.26
N MET A 67 -2.11 -6.32 2.52
CA MET A 67 -3.29 -6.61 3.33
C MET A 67 -4.16 -5.37 3.54
N LEU A 68 -3.57 -4.26 3.97
CA LEU A 68 -4.29 -3.02 4.25
C LEU A 68 -4.92 -2.44 2.98
N SER A 69 -4.21 -2.46 1.86
CA SER A 69 -4.73 -2.00 0.56
C SER A 69 -5.89 -2.85 0.07
N SER A 70 -5.84 -4.17 0.30
CA SER A 70 -6.97 -5.07 0.02
C SER A 70 -8.18 -4.68 0.88
N LEU A 71 -7.98 -4.47 2.19
CA LEU A 71 -9.04 -4.07 3.11
C LEU A 71 -9.66 -2.73 2.71
N VAL A 72 -8.85 -1.72 2.43
CA VAL A 72 -9.31 -0.40 1.97
C VAL A 72 -10.09 -0.52 0.66
N THR A 73 -9.63 -1.34 -0.28
CA THR A 73 -10.31 -1.60 -1.56
C THR A 73 -11.69 -2.20 -1.35
N PHE A 74 -11.78 -3.29 -0.59
CA PHE A 74 -13.07 -3.96 -0.33
C PHE A 74 -14.01 -3.10 0.51
N LEU A 75 -13.49 -2.34 1.47
CA LEU A 75 -14.28 -1.41 2.28
C LEU A 75 -14.87 -0.28 1.42
N ARG A 76 -14.07 0.28 0.50
CA ARG A 76 -14.54 1.28 -0.46
C ARG A 76 -15.67 0.73 -1.33
N LEU A 77 -15.47 -0.48 -1.86
CA LEU A 77 -16.43 -1.18 -2.70
C LEU A 77 -17.73 -1.50 -1.95
N ALA A 78 -17.64 -1.87 -0.67
CA ALA A 78 -18.77 -2.13 0.20
C ALA A 78 -19.58 -0.85 0.50
N ARG A 79 -18.90 0.26 0.81
CA ARG A 79 -19.56 1.56 1.10
C ARG A 79 -20.31 2.14 -0.11
N ALA A 80 -19.81 1.87 -1.31
CA ALA A 80 -20.46 2.30 -2.55
C ALA A 80 -21.55 1.32 -3.04
N SER A 81 -21.87 0.27 -2.28
CA SER A 81 -22.73 -0.85 -2.68
C SER A 81 -22.28 -1.62 -3.93
N GLU A 82 -21.13 -1.28 -4.51
CA GLU A 82 -20.56 -1.95 -5.68
C GLU A 82 -20.25 -3.43 -5.38
N LEU A 83 -19.80 -3.74 -4.16
CA LEU A 83 -19.49 -5.12 -3.76
C LEU A 83 -20.77 -5.96 -3.69
N VAL A 84 -21.86 -5.37 -3.20
CA VAL A 84 -23.17 -6.01 -3.11
C VAL A 84 -23.73 -6.26 -4.50
N VAL A 85 -23.64 -5.27 -5.40
CA VAL A 85 -24.08 -5.39 -6.80
C VAL A 85 -23.30 -6.48 -7.54
N MET A 86 -21.97 -6.53 -7.39
CA MET A 86 -21.14 -7.58 -8.01
C MET A 86 -21.52 -8.98 -7.49
N ARG A 87 -21.79 -9.11 -6.18
CA ARG A 87 -22.27 -10.35 -5.56
C ARG A 87 -23.65 -10.77 -6.07
N ALA A 88 -24.57 -9.82 -6.24
CA ALA A 88 -25.91 -10.08 -6.79
C ALA A 88 -25.86 -10.50 -8.27
N ALA A 89 -24.89 -10.00 -9.03
CA ALA A 89 -24.63 -10.40 -10.42
C ALA A 89 -23.93 -11.77 -10.55
N GLY A 90 -23.74 -12.51 -9.45
CA GLY A 90 -23.16 -13.86 -9.47
C GLY A 90 -21.63 -13.91 -9.43
N VAL A 91 -20.92 -12.79 -9.22
CA VAL A 91 -19.46 -12.79 -9.12
C VAL A 91 -19.03 -13.37 -7.77
N SER A 92 -18.32 -14.51 -7.79
CA SER A 92 -17.84 -15.17 -6.57
C SER A 92 -16.83 -14.31 -5.81
N ALA A 93 -16.87 -14.34 -4.47
CA ALA A 93 -15.90 -13.63 -3.64
C ALA A 93 -14.46 -14.11 -3.90
N LEU A 94 -14.28 -15.41 -4.13
CA LEU A 94 -13.00 -16.00 -4.52
C LEU A 94 -12.47 -15.42 -5.84
N ARG A 95 -13.36 -15.16 -6.82
CA ARG A 95 -12.97 -14.56 -8.10
C ARG A 95 -12.60 -13.07 -7.97
N LEU A 96 -13.14 -12.36 -6.97
CA LEU A 96 -12.71 -10.99 -6.65
C LEU A 96 -11.30 -10.97 -6.02
N ILE A 97 -10.98 -11.95 -5.18
CA ILE A 97 -9.65 -12.09 -4.54
C ILE A 97 -8.59 -12.54 -5.56
N ALA A 98 -9.01 -13.28 -6.60
CA ALA A 98 -8.12 -13.77 -7.66
C ALA A 98 -7.52 -12.66 -8.57
N VAL A 99 -7.96 -11.40 -8.43
CA VAL A 99 -7.36 -10.25 -9.11
C VAL A 99 -6.19 -9.76 -8.24
N PRO A 100 -4.93 -10.17 -8.55
CA PRO A 100 -4.27 -9.89 -9.83
C PRO A 100 -3.69 -11.13 -10.56
N GLY A 101 -3.98 -12.35 -10.11
CA GLY A 101 -3.35 -13.59 -10.59
C GLY A 101 -4.04 -14.28 -11.78
N PHE A 102 -5.31 -13.97 -12.06
CA PHE A 102 -6.09 -14.63 -13.11
C PHE A 102 -7.03 -13.64 -13.82
N ALA A 103 -6.47 -12.62 -14.46
CA ALA A 103 -7.19 -11.81 -15.45
C ALA A 103 -7.05 -12.42 -16.85
#